data_AF-A0A353B0M4-F1
#
_entry.id   AF-A0A353B0M4-F1
#
_cell.length_a   1.000
_cell.length_b   1.000
_cell.length_c   1.000
_cell.angle_alpha   90.00
_cell.angle_beta   90.00
_cell.angle_gamma   90.00
#
_symmetry.space_group_name_H-M   'P 1'
#
loop_
_entity.id
_entity.type
_entity.pdbx_description
1 polymer ?
#
loop_
_entity_poly.entity_id
_entity_poly.type
_entity_poly.pdbx_seq_one_letter_code
_entity_poly.pdbx_strand_id
1 'polypeptide(L)'
;MIREYALEPSLLNSWDRFQRYMGHFGIHHGRLISRFPKRWKRMVIEGLSACGDIERARIVERLRSIDDRLLPRLHDWNPQQPWLANAENEHQLRPFHAILSESNPNASTHVLLNDDIDETDPPELWKTQRSIIVKREAVAMAAAVKLLLRLSSQIVFIDPHFGPENGRHRATLEHFLLAAFQHRSSAAAISVEFHTGDKSTFEFFESECQSRLPTLIPTGVDVRFRRWKREQLHNRFILTNLGGVTFQHGLDENQQAAGSNEDLVQLMDADVCQQILADFCGAEPRYTPADTNVVTVVGAKPA
;
A
#
# COMPACT_ATOMS: atom_id res chain seq x y z
N MET A 1 -10.02 1.25 -3.56
CA MET A 1 -9.66 0.10 -2.70
C MET A 1 -9.11 0.59 -1.37
N ILE A 2 -7.86 1.07 -1.29
CA ILE A 2 -7.32 1.67 -0.06
C ILE A 2 -7.69 3.16 0.01
N ARG A 3 -8.12 3.63 1.19
CA ARG A 3 -8.55 5.01 1.46
C ARG A 3 -7.84 5.59 2.68
N GLU A 4 -7.59 6.90 2.66
CA GLU A 4 -6.96 7.65 3.75
C GLU A 4 -8.01 8.43 4.53
N TYR A 5 -8.03 8.31 5.85
CA TYR A 5 -8.96 9.00 6.74
C TYR A 5 -8.19 9.92 7.70
N ALA A 6 -8.68 11.13 7.93
CA ALA A 6 -8.19 11.93 9.05
C ALA A 6 -8.92 11.47 10.32
N LEU A 7 -8.19 11.02 11.34
CA LEU A 7 -8.79 10.56 12.59
C LEU A 7 -8.50 11.58 13.69
N GLU A 8 -9.53 12.17 14.28
CA GLU A 8 -9.34 13.13 15.37
C GLU A 8 -8.70 12.45 16.59
N PRO A 9 -7.59 12.99 17.15
CA PRO A 9 -6.88 12.35 18.26
C PRO A 9 -7.73 12.12 19.52
N SER A 10 -8.70 13.02 19.81
CA SER A 10 -9.54 12.93 21.01
C SER A 10 -10.49 11.73 20.99
N LEU A 11 -10.79 11.18 19.80
CA LEU A 11 -11.58 9.95 19.67
C LEU A 11 -10.93 8.74 20.35
N LEU A 12 -9.62 8.80 20.62
CA LEU A 12 -8.84 7.70 21.19
C LEU A 12 -8.54 7.92 22.69
N ASN A 13 -9.45 8.55 23.41
CA ASN A 13 -9.29 8.95 24.82
C ASN A 13 -9.58 7.86 25.87
N SER A 14 -9.86 6.62 25.45
CA SER A 14 -9.99 5.45 26.32
C SER A 14 -9.50 4.20 25.60
N TRP A 15 -9.20 3.15 26.34
CA TRP A 15 -8.71 1.89 25.77
C TRP A 15 -9.78 1.21 24.90
N ASP A 16 -11.05 1.26 25.32
CA ASP A 16 -12.16 0.70 24.53
C ASP A 16 -12.30 1.39 23.17
N ARG A 17 -12.35 2.73 23.17
CA ARG A 17 -12.40 3.51 21.91
C ARG A 17 -11.15 3.25 21.08
N PHE A 18 -9.98 3.26 21.70
CA PHE A 18 -8.73 2.96 21.02
C PHE A 18 -8.79 1.61 20.29
N GLN A 19 -9.23 0.55 20.97
CA GLN A 19 -9.39 -0.78 20.37
C GLN A 19 -10.40 -0.78 19.24
N ARG A 20 -11.58 -0.18 19.44
CA ARG A 20 -12.64 -0.09 18.42
C ARG A 20 -12.12 0.55 17.15
N TYR A 21 -11.57 1.76 17.24
CA TYR A 21 -11.04 2.47 16.06
C TYR A 21 -9.91 1.67 15.39
N MET A 22 -8.92 1.22 16.17
CA MET A 22 -7.81 0.46 15.61
C MET A 22 -8.27 -0.85 14.96
N GLY A 23 -9.37 -1.46 15.40
CA GLY A 23 -9.96 -2.64 14.78
C GLY A 23 -10.45 -2.43 13.34
N HIS A 24 -10.65 -1.19 12.89
CA HIS A 24 -11.14 -0.90 11.53
C HIS A 24 -10.04 -0.41 10.56
N PHE A 25 -8.82 -0.17 11.06
CA PHE A 25 -7.71 0.40 10.28
C PHE A 25 -6.60 -0.62 10.01
N GLY A 26 -6.11 -0.59 8.77
CA GLY A 26 -5.09 -1.47 8.22
C GLY A 26 -5.31 -1.68 6.72
N ILE A 27 -4.25 -2.09 6.01
CA ILE A 27 -4.31 -2.35 4.56
C ILE A 27 -5.43 -3.35 4.22
N HIS A 28 -5.59 -4.42 5.00
CA HIS A 28 -6.60 -5.45 4.79
C HIS A 28 -8.05 -4.94 4.95
N HIS A 29 -8.25 -3.86 5.71
CA HIS A 29 -9.55 -3.17 5.81
C HIS A 29 -9.77 -2.12 4.70
N GLY A 30 -8.73 -1.83 3.91
CA GLY A 30 -8.75 -0.74 2.94
C GLY A 30 -8.81 0.66 3.59
N ARG A 31 -8.53 0.77 4.89
CA ARG A 31 -8.55 2.04 5.63
C ARG A 31 -7.19 2.33 6.25
N LEU A 32 -6.66 3.51 6.00
CA LEU A 32 -5.45 4.02 6.66
C LEU A 32 -5.73 5.33 7.35
N ILE A 33 -5.00 5.59 8.43
CA ILE A 33 -5.09 6.82 9.20
C ILE A 33 -4.07 7.80 8.65
N SER A 34 -4.50 9.00 8.33
CA SER A 34 -3.58 10.07 7.99
C SER A 34 -2.78 10.49 9.23
N ARG A 35 -1.44 10.57 9.10
CA ARG A 35 -0.58 11.14 10.15
C ARG A 35 -0.66 12.67 10.11
N PHE A 36 -1.82 13.18 10.50
CA PHE A 36 -2.17 14.60 10.43
C PHE A 36 -2.55 15.17 11.81
N PRO A 37 -1.80 16.15 12.33
CA PRO A 37 -0.52 16.64 11.83
C PRO A 37 0.63 15.64 12.08
N LYS A 38 1.88 16.00 11.76
CA LYS A 38 3.08 15.15 12.01
C LYS A 38 3.14 14.63 13.45
N ARG A 39 2.64 15.41 14.41
CA ARG A 39 2.57 15.10 15.84
C ARG A 39 1.31 14.35 16.28
N TRP A 40 0.55 13.75 15.36
CA TRP A 40 -0.73 13.08 15.65
C TRP A 40 -0.66 12.09 16.83
N LYS A 41 0.32 11.17 16.84
CA LYS A 41 0.50 10.22 17.95
C LYS A 41 0.69 10.93 19.30
N ARG A 42 1.42 12.04 19.31
CA ARG A 42 1.64 12.84 20.52
C ARG A 42 0.35 13.51 20.99
N MET A 43 -0.48 14.01 20.07
CA MET A 43 -1.78 14.59 20.41
C MET A 43 -2.72 13.54 21.04
N VAL A 44 -2.68 12.28 20.56
CA VAL A 44 -3.41 11.18 21.21
C VAL A 44 -2.94 11.02 22.65
N ILE A 45 -1.62 10.91 22.87
CA ILE A 45 -1.04 10.73 24.22
C ILE A 45 -1.39 11.88 25.17
N GLU A 46 -1.37 13.12 24.67
CA GLU A 46 -1.73 14.33 25.42
C GLU A 46 -3.22 14.33 25.81
N GLY A 47 -4.09 13.71 25.01
CA GLY A 47 -5.52 13.56 25.28
C GLY A 47 -5.89 12.46 26.31
N LEU A 48 -4.92 11.67 26.80
CA LEU A 48 -5.17 10.58 27.75
C LEU A 48 -5.16 11.03 29.22
N SER A 49 -5.36 12.30 29.52
CA SER A 49 -5.24 12.83 30.89
C SER A 49 -6.30 12.27 31.86
N ALA A 50 -7.43 11.78 31.34
CA ALA A 50 -8.49 11.17 32.13
C ALA A 50 -8.32 9.65 32.33
N CYS A 51 -7.37 9.02 31.62
CA CYS A 51 -7.09 7.59 31.77
C CYS A 51 -6.29 7.30 33.04
N GLY A 52 -6.52 6.14 33.65
CA GLY A 52 -5.63 5.61 34.69
C GLY A 52 -4.26 5.23 34.12
N ASP A 53 -3.21 5.21 34.96
CA ASP A 53 -1.82 4.98 34.52
C ASP A 53 -1.62 3.70 33.71
N ILE A 54 -2.29 2.60 34.11
CA ILE A 54 -2.21 1.31 33.43
C ILE A 54 -2.82 1.40 32.02
N GLU A 55 -4.00 2.01 31.91
CA GLU A 55 -4.71 2.18 30.65
C GLU A 55 -3.90 3.06 29.69
N ARG A 56 -3.39 4.19 30.21
CA ARG A 56 -2.53 5.09 29.46
C ARG A 56 -1.29 4.38 28.94
N ALA A 57 -0.57 3.66 29.80
CA ALA A 57 0.62 2.91 29.40
C ALA A 57 0.31 1.90 28.27
N ARG A 58 -0.84 1.22 28.35
CA ARG A 58 -1.29 0.27 27.33
C ARG A 58 -1.56 0.94 25.98
N ILE A 59 -2.23 2.09 25.97
CA ILE A 59 -2.48 2.87 24.74
C ILE A 59 -1.14 3.36 24.14
N VAL A 60 -0.25 3.90 24.97
CA VAL A 60 1.07 4.39 24.51
C VAL A 60 1.88 3.28 23.89
N GLU A 61 1.93 2.10 24.50
CA GLU A 61 2.64 0.96 23.94
C GLU A 61 2.03 0.54 22.60
N ARG A 62 0.69 0.45 22.52
CA ARG A 62 0.04 0.05 21.28
C ARG A 62 0.25 1.06 20.14
N LEU A 63 0.23 2.36 20.44
CA LEU A 63 0.54 3.44 19.49
C LEU A 63 1.93 3.33 18.85
N ARG A 64 2.90 2.69 19.49
CA ARG A 64 4.22 2.44 18.90
C ARG A 64 4.17 1.46 17.73
N SER A 65 3.18 0.56 17.72
CA SER A 65 3.07 -0.54 16.76
C SER A 65 2.09 -0.31 15.61
N ILE A 66 1.50 0.88 15.47
CA ILE A 66 0.49 1.18 14.43
C ILE A 66 1.06 1.91 13.20
N ASP A 67 2.38 1.98 13.04
CA ASP A 67 2.98 2.72 11.92
C ASP A 67 2.58 2.15 10.55
N ASP A 68 2.26 0.86 10.49
CA ASP A 68 1.67 0.17 9.33
C ASP A 68 0.28 0.68 8.94
N ARG A 69 -0.39 1.41 9.83
CA ARG A 69 -1.74 1.99 9.65
C ARG A 69 -1.69 3.48 9.39
N LEU A 70 -0.54 4.12 9.61
CA LEU A 70 -0.37 5.56 9.46
C LEU A 70 0.18 5.91 8.07
N LEU A 71 -0.45 6.87 7.41
CA LEU A 71 0.00 7.44 6.15
C LEU A 71 0.68 8.80 6.41
N PRO A 72 2.00 8.90 6.24
CA PRO A 72 2.68 10.19 6.24
C PRO A 72 2.20 11.04 5.07
N ARG A 73 1.97 12.34 5.33
CA ARG A 73 1.59 13.30 4.31
C ARG A 73 2.24 14.66 4.53
N LEU A 74 2.40 15.40 3.43
CA LEU A 74 2.58 16.84 3.48
C LEU A 74 1.26 17.47 3.93
N HIS A 75 1.37 18.51 4.74
CA HIS A 75 0.22 19.24 5.25
C HIS A 75 0.63 20.61 5.78
N ASP A 76 -0.36 21.48 5.87
CA ASP A 76 -0.27 22.74 6.57
C ASP A 76 -0.98 22.62 7.92
N TRP A 77 -0.41 23.21 8.97
CA TRP A 77 -0.96 23.12 10.32
C TRP A 77 -0.90 24.48 11.00
N ASN A 78 -2.06 25.00 11.37
CA ASN A 78 -2.20 26.22 12.17
C ASN A 78 -2.41 25.85 13.64
N PRO A 79 -1.44 26.10 14.54
CA PRO A 79 -1.55 25.76 15.95
C PRO A 79 -2.59 26.59 16.71
N GLN A 80 -3.11 27.68 16.13
CA GLN A 80 -4.14 28.51 16.74
C GLN A 80 -5.57 28.02 16.45
N GLN A 81 -5.73 27.04 15.57
CA GLN A 81 -7.03 26.47 15.23
C GLN A 81 -7.24 25.10 15.90
N PRO A 82 -8.49 24.73 16.21
CA PRO A 82 -8.84 23.37 16.60
C PRO A 82 -8.41 22.32 15.57
N TRP A 83 -8.30 21.07 15.97
CA TRP A 83 -7.87 19.99 15.07
C TRP A 83 -8.83 19.81 13.89
N LEU A 84 -10.15 19.78 14.14
CA LEU A 84 -11.15 19.62 13.09
C LEU A 84 -11.06 20.73 12.03
N ALA A 85 -10.96 22.01 12.44
CA ALA A 85 -10.82 23.12 11.50
C ALA A 85 -9.55 23.00 10.64
N ASN A 86 -8.43 22.56 11.23
CA ASN A 86 -7.22 22.26 10.47
C ASN A 86 -7.45 21.11 9.47
N ALA A 87 -8.15 20.05 9.88
CA ALA A 87 -8.45 18.90 9.04
C ALA A 87 -9.38 19.28 7.87
N GLU A 88 -10.42 20.08 8.11
CA GLU A 88 -11.31 20.57 7.05
C GLU A 88 -10.56 21.47 6.06
N ASN A 89 -9.71 22.38 6.54
CA ASN A 89 -8.86 23.22 5.67
C ASN A 89 -7.91 22.39 4.82
N GLU A 90 -7.25 21.40 5.43
CA GLU A 90 -6.35 20.49 4.72
C GLU A 90 -7.13 19.61 3.73
N HIS A 91 -8.38 19.21 4.04
CA HIS A 91 -9.25 18.46 3.13
C HIS A 91 -9.58 19.26 1.87
N GLN A 92 -9.78 20.58 1.96
CA GLN A 92 -10.01 21.43 0.79
C GLN A 92 -8.80 21.48 -0.15
N LEU A 93 -7.57 21.44 0.40
CA LEU A 93 -6.34 21.51 -0.38
C LEU A 93 -5.92 20.14 -0.92
N ARG A 94 -5.99 19.13 -0.06
CA ARG A 94 -5.51 17.76 -0.29
C ARG A 94 -6.52 16.80 0.38
N PRO A 95 -7.60 16.45 -0.32
CA PRO A 95 -8.72 15.71 0.27
C PRO A 95 -8.30 14.40 0.94
N PHE A 96 -8.82 14.18 2.15
CA PHE A 96 -8.97 12.84 2.73
C PHE A 96 -10.14 12.12 2.05
N HIS A 97 -10.30 10.83 2.27
CA HIS A 97 -11.56 10.17 1.96
C HIS A 97 -12.68 10.65 2.87
N ALA A 98 -12.41 10.72 4.18
CA ALA A 98 -13.30 11.30 5.19
C ALA A 98 -12.49 11.77 6.41
N ILE A 99 -13.12 12.59 7.24
CA ILE A 99 -12.63 13.04 8.54
C ILE A 99 -13.49 12.38 9.61
N LEU A 100 -12.89 11.67 10.55
CA LEU A 100 -13.56 11.13 11.73
C LEU A 100 -13.36 12.12 12.88
N SER A 101 -14.45 12.61 13.47
CA SER A 101 -14.42 13.62 14.53
C SER A 101 -15.48 13.40 15.59
N GLU A 102 -15.29 13.97 16.78
CA GLU A 102 -16.29 13.95 17.85
C GLU A 102 -17.53 14.79 17.54
N SER A 103 -17.41 15.79 16.67
CA SER A 103 -18.52 16.67 16.29
C SER A 103 -18.42 17.13 14.84
N ASN A 104 -19.55 17.58 14.29
CA ASN A 104 -19.62 18.12 12.93
C ASN A 104 -20.39 19.45 12.94
N PRO A 105 -19.83 20.52 13.56
CA PRO A 105 -20.53 21.79 13.76
C PRO A 105 -20.86 22.51 12.45
N ASN A 106 -20.06 22.27 11.40
CA ASN A 106 -20.23 22.87 10.08
C ASN A 106 -21.18 22.07 9.17
N ALA A 107 -21.73 20.95 9.65
CA ALA A 107 -22.53 20.01 8.87
C ALA A 107 -21.82 19.56 7.56
N SER A 108 -20.50 19.41 7.64
CA SER A 108 -19.64 19.00 6.53
C SER A 108 -19.96 17.57 6.10
N THR A 109 -20.23 17.36 4.82
CA THR A 109 -20.61 16.03 4.26
C THR A 109 -19.48 15.01 4.27
N HIS A 110 -18.24 15.44 4.50
CA HIS A 110 -17.05 14.61 4.55
C HIS A 110 -16.57 14.31 5.99
N VAL A 111 -17.34 14.74 7.00
CA VAL A 111 -17.07 14.46 8.41
C VAL A 111 -18.02 13.37 8.90
N LEU A 112 -17.46 12.30 9.44
CA LEU A 112 -18.14 11.17 10.06
C LEU A 112 -17.96 11.24 11.58
N LEU A 113 -19.04 10.99 12.31
CA LEU A 113 -19.06 10.93 13.77
C LEU A 113 -18.80 9.51 14.28
N ASN A 114 -18.62 9.38 15.58
CA ASN A 114 -18.40 8.07 16.22
C ASN A 114 -19.51 7.05 15.95
N ASP A 115 -20.75 7.53 15.86
CA ASP A 115 -21.94 6.68 15.66
C ASP A 115 -22.09 6.25 14.19
N ASP A 116 -21.40 6.91 13.27
CA ASP A 116 -21.34 6.56 11.85
C ASP A 116 -20.44 5.33 11.59
N ILE A 117 -19.66 4.91 12.60
CA ILE A 117 -18.77 3.74 12.53
C ILE A 117 -19.58 2.50 12.90
N ASP A 118 -20.47 2.11 12.01
CA ASP A 118 -21.25 0.87 12.04
C ASP A 118 -20.85 -0.05 10.89
N GLU A 119 -20.87 -1.36 11.10
CA GLU A 119 -20.64 -2.36 10.06
C GLU A 119 -21.95 -2.86 9.43
N THR A 120 -23.10 -2.61 10.07
CA THR A 120 -24.43 -3.09 9.66
C THR A 120 -25.00 -2.24 8.52
N ASP A 121 -25.02 -0.92 8.70
CA ASP A 121 -25.42 0.05 7.66
C ASP A 121 -24.46 1.25 7.62
N PRO A 122 -23.21 1.05 7.20
CA PRO A 122 -22.21 2.13 7.15
C PRO A 122 -22.61 3.21 6.14
N PRO A 123 -22.36 4.50 6.43
CA PRO A 123 -22.46 5.54 5.41
C PRO A 123 -21.45 5.30 4.28
N GLU A 124 -21.74 5.85 3.09
CA GLU A 124 -20.92 5.65 1.88
C GLU A 124 -19.43 5.98 2.08
N LEU A 125 -19.12 7.00 2.89
CA LEU A 125 -17.74 7.39 3.20
C LEU A 125 -17.03 6.44 4.17
N TRP A 126 -17.76 5.56 4.86
CA TRP A 126 -17.19 4.51 5.69
C TRP A 126 -17.10 3.18 4.95
N LYS A 127 -17.92 2.95 3.91
CA LYS A 127 -17.86 1.75 3.07
C LYS A 127 -16.50 1.63 2.41
N THR A 128 -15.87 0.46 2.58
CA THR A 128 -14.64 0.13 1.84
C THR A 128 -14.83 -1.12 1.00
N GLN A 129 -14.45 -1.01 -0.26
CA GLN A 129 -14.39 -2.14 -1.17
C GLN A 129 -13.01 -2.79 -1.06
N ARG A 130 -12.98 -4.05 -0.64
CA ARG A 130 -11.77 -4.88 -0.60
C ARG A 130 -11.37 -5.42 -1.96
N SER A 131 -12.22 -5.26 -2.96
CA SER A 131 -11.95 -5.59 -4.35
C SER A 131 -12.47 -4.52 -5.29
N ILE A 132 -11.78 -4.30 -6.40
CA ILE A 132 -12.20 -3.38 -7.46
C ILE A 132 -11.92 -4.00 -8.82
N ILE A 133 -12.73 -3.62 -9.80
CA ILE A 133 -12.44 -3.86 -11.21
C ILE A 133 -11.58 -2.70 -11.73
N VAL A 134 -10.46 -3.02 -12.35
CA VAL A 134 -9.55 -2.03 -12.95
C VAL A 134 -9.38 -2.33 -14.42
N LYS A 135 -9.18 -1.29 -15.22
CA LYS A 135 -8.71 -1.50 -16.60
C LYS A 135 -7.30 -2.08 -16.58
N ARG A 136 -7.01 -2.98 -17.51
CA ARG A 136 -5.66 -3.55 -17.74
C ARG A 136 -4.78 -2.59 -18.52
N GLU A 137 -4.64 -1.38 -17.97
CA GLU A 137 -3.77 -0.30 -18.41
C GLU A 137 -2.78 -0.02 -17.26
N ALA A 138 -1.50 0.18 -17.56
CA ALA A 138 -0.46 0.29 -16.54
C ALA A 138 -0.75 1.41 -15.53
N VAL A 139 -1.26 2.55 -16.01
CA VAL A 139 -1.66 3.69 -15.17
C VAL A 139 -2.79 3.30 -14.21
N ALA A 140 -3.84 2.64 -14.72
CA ALA A 140 -5.00 2.28 -13.91
C ALA A 140 -4.66 1.21 -12.86
N MET A 141 -3.89 0.20 -13.25
CA MET A 141 -3.41 -0.85 -12.34
C MET A 141 -2.51 -0.26 -11.25
N ALA A 142 -1.56 0.61 -11.60
CA ALA A 142 -0.69 1.26 -10.63
C ALA A 142 -1.46 2.20 -9.69
N ALA A 143 -2.43 2.95 -10.21
CA ALA A 143 -3.29 3.83 -9.40
C ALA A 143 -4.07 3.04 -8.33
N ALA A 144 -4.56 1.84 -8.68
CA ALA A 144 -5.31 0.97 -7.76
C ALA A 144 -4.51 0.54 -6.52
N VAL A 145 -3.18 0.36 -6.68
CA VAL A 145 -2.28 -0.14 -5.64
C VAL A 145 -1.31 0.93 -5.13
N LYS A 146 -1.42 2.18 -5.61
CA LYS A 146 -0.46 3.26 -5.31
C LYS A 146 -0.22 3.49 -3.83
N LEU A 147 -1.27 3.48 -3.00
CA LEU A 147 -1.13 3.68 -1.56
C LEU A 147 -0.36 2.54 -0.89
N LEU A 148 -0.60 1.29 -1.31
CA LEU A 148 0.14 0.12 -0.84
C LEU A 148 1.62 0.28 -1.23
N LEU A 149 1.90 0.50 -2.51
CA LEU A 149 3.26 0.61 -3.03
C LEU A 149 4.03 1.78 -2.45
N ARG A 150 3.39 2.93 -2.17
CA ARG A 150 4.05 4.14 -1.64
C ARG A 150 4.41 4.05 -0.16
N LEU A 151 3.75 3.18 0.59
CA LEU A 151 3.99 3.04 2.02
C LEU A 151 5.00 1.96 2.37
N SER A 152 5.19 0.99 1.49
CA SER A 152 5.97 -0.19 1.81
C SER A 152 7.47 0.04 1.75
N SER A 153 8.23 -0.63 2.61
CA SER A 153 9.69 -0.71 2.58
C SER A 153 10.18 -1.97 1.85
N GLN A 154 9.29 -2.94 1.64
CA GLN A 154 9.52 -4.13 0.84
C GLN A 154 8.38 -4.29 -0.17
N ILE A 155 8.72 -4.48 -1.43
CA ILE A 155 7.77 -4.71 -2.52
C ILE A 155 8.21 -5.95 -3.29
N VAL A 156 7.29 -6.90 -3.45
CA VAL A 156 7.50 -8.16 -4.15
C VAL A 156 6.42 -8.31 -5.21
N PHE A 157 6.81 -8.21 -6.47
CA PHE A 157 5.96 -8.50 -7.61
C PHE A 157 6.08 -9.97 -7.96
N ILE A 158 4.95 -10.64 -8.18
CA ILE A 158 4.91 -12.04 -8.59
C ILE A 158 4.04 -12.14 -9.83
N ASP A 159 4.64 -12.52 -10.95
CA ASP A 159 3.91 -12.85 -12.17
C ASP A 159 4.68 -13.91 -12.96
N PRO A 160 4.17 -15.16 -13.09
CA PRO A 160 4.83 -16.22 -13.85
C PRO A 160 4.96 -15.93 -15.34
N HIS A 161 4.38 -14.84 -15.82
CA HIS A 161 4.38 -14.50 -17.22
C HIS A 161 5.24 -13.30 -17.59
N PHE A 162 5.80 -12.59 -16.61
CA PHE A 162 6.67 -11.45 -16.86
C PHE A 162 7.85 -11.84 -17.75
N GLY A 163 8.09 -11.01 -18.76
CA GLY A 163 9.19 -11.12 -19.70
C GLY A 163 9.62 -9.71 -20.12
N PRO A 164 10.87 -9.29 -19.84
CA PRO A 164 11.38 -7.93 -20.08
C PRO A 164 11.38 -7.52 -21.57
N GLU A 165 11.42 -8.49 -22.49
CA GLU A 165 11.31 -8.28 -23.93
C GLU A 165 9.95 -7.66 -24.32
N ASN A 166 8.90 -7.91 -23.54
CA ASN A 166 7.54 -7.49 -23.85
C ASN A 166 7.24 -6.06 -23.35
N GLY A 167 6.84 -5.17 -24.26
CA GLY A 167 6.49 -3.78 -23.93
C GLY A 167 5.40 -3.65 -22.87
N ARG A 168 4.36 -4.49 -22.92
CA ARG A 168 3.25 -4.49 -21.93
C ARG A 168 3.66 -4.80 -20.49
N HIS A 169 4.69 -5.64 -20.29
CA HIS A 169 5.24 -5.93 -18.95
C HIS A 169 6.12 -4.80 -18.45
N ARG A 170 6.88 -4.18 -19.37
CA ARG A 170 7.73 -3.03 -19.08
C ARG A 170 6.89 -1.82 -18.66
N ALA A 171 5.81 -1.56 -19.36
CA ALA A 171 4.89 -0.45 -19.07
C ALA A 171 4.29 -0.57 -17.66
N THR A 172 3.78 -1.75 -17.28
CA THR A 172 3.21 -1.96 -15.93
C THR A 172 4.27 -1.87 -14.84
N LEU A 173 5.42 -2.51 -15.01
CA LEU A 173 6.52 -2.42 -14.05
C LEU A 173 6.95 -0.96 -13.83
N GLU A 174 7.13 -0.19 -14.91
CA GLU A 174 7.46 1.23 -14.85
C GLU A 174 6.44 2.01 -14.03
N HIS A 175 5.14 1.82 -14.28
CA HIS A 175 4.10 2.55 -13.57
C HIS A 175 3.96 2.12 -12.10
N PHE A 176 4.19 0.84 -11.77
CA PHE A 176 4.26 0.41 -10.37
C PHE A 176 5.45 1.04 -9.64
N LEU A 177 6.62 1.08 -10.28
CA LEU A 177 7.80 1.75 -9.70
C LEU A 177 7.55 3.26 -9.56
N LEU A 178 6.97 3.92 -10.56
CA LEU A 178 6.57 5.32 -10.43
C LEU A 178 5.60 5.50 -9.25
N ALA A 179 4.56 4.68 -9.13
CA ALA A 179 3.62 4.75 -8.02
C ALA A 179 4.29 4.51 -6.65
N ALA A 180 5.30 3.64 -6.60
CA ALA A 180 6.07 3.37 -5.39
C ALA A 180 6.96 4.55 -5.00
N PHE A 181 7.73 5.13 -5.93
CA PHE A 181 8.81 6.06 -5.63
C PHE A 181 8.46 7.54 -5.83
N GLN A 182 7.43 7.87 -6.62
CA GLN A 182 7.03 9.26 -6.86
C GLN A 182 6.65 9.96 -5.54
N HIS A 183 7.24 11.13 -5.31
CA HIS A 183 7.06 11.95 -4.10
C HIS A 183 7.48 11.27 -2.79
N ARG A 184 8.28 10.19 -2.83
CA ARG A 184 8.97 9.70 -1.63
C ARG A 184 10.13 10.62 -1.29
N SER A 185 10.27 10.96 0.00
CA SER A 185 11.49 11.58 0.49
C SER A 185 12.58 10.50 0.61
N SER A 186 13.71 10.74 -0.08
CA SER A 186 14.84 9.86 -0.42
C SER A 186 15.58 9.10 0.71
N ALA A 187 15.03 8.96 1.92
CA ALA A 187 15.82 8.48 3.08
C ALA A 187 15.68 6.98 3.40
N ALA A 188 14.63 6.29 2.96
CA ALA A 188 14.42 4.89 3.31
C ALA A 188 14.84 3.97 2.16
N ALA A 189 15.75 3.03 2.44
CA ALA A 189 16.06 1.94 1.54
C ALA A 189 14.80 1.08 1.33
N ILE A 190 14.43 0.84 0.07
CA ILE A 190 13.28 0.03 -0.31
C ILE A 190 13.82 -1.19 -1.05
N SER A 191 13.44 -2.39 -0.61
CA SER A 191 13.74 -3.61 -1.34
C SER A 191 12.66 -3.86 -2.38
N VAL A 192 13.05 -4.02 -3.64
CA VAL A 192 12.15 -4.43 -4.72
C VAL A 192 12.61 -5.75 -5.32
N GLU A 193 11.71 -6.75 -5.30
CA GLU A 193 11.93 -8.04 -5.94
C GLU A 193 10.82 -8.33 -6.97
N PHE A 194 11.17 -9.01 -8.05
CA PHE A 194 10.23 -9.50 -9.05
C PHE A 194 10.45 -11.01 -9.25
N HIS A 195 9.38 -11.78 -9.10
CA HIS A 195 9.37 -13.24 -9.17
C HIS A 195 8.61 -13.67 -10.43
N THR A 196 9.27 -14.39 -11.33
CA THR A 196 8.70 -14.86 -12.61
C THR A 196 9.04 -16.33 -12.89
N GLY A 197 8.42 -16.90 -13.92
CA GLY A 197 8.70 -18.27 -14.39
C GLY A 197 9.83 -18.34 -15.41
N ASP A 198 10.47 -19.51 -15.54
CA ASP A 198 11.56 -19.79 -16.48
C ASP A 198 11.09 -20.05 -17.93
N LYS A 199 10.57 -19.02 -18.60
CA LYS A 199 10.11 -19.10 -20.00
C LYS A 199 11.23 -19.13 -21.07
N SER A 200 12.43 -18.72 -20.70
CA SER A 200 13.59 -18.57 -21.59
C SER A 200 14.87 -18.99 -20.87
N THR A 201 15.99 -19.07 -21.58
CA THR A 201 17.29 -19.26 -20.93
C THR A 201 17.62 -18.09 -19.99
N PHE A 202 18.50 -18.35 -19.02
CA PHE A 202 18.93 -17.33 -18.06
C PHE A 202 19.64 -16.17 -18.75
N GLU A 203 20.55 -16.50 -19.68
CA GLU A 203 21.38 -15.54 -20.39
C GLU A 203 20.53 -14.61 -21.25
N PHE A 204 19.50 -15.15 -21.91
CA PHE A 204 18.57 -14.33 -22.68
C PHE A 204 17.78 -13.38 -21.76
N PHE A 205 17.24 -13.90 -20.66
CA PHE A 205 16.46 -13.11 -19.72
C PHE A 205 17.31 -12.00 -19.08
N GLU A 206 18.52 -12.33 -18.63
CA GLU A 206 19.47 -11.38 -18.06
C GLU A 206 19.84 -10.29 -19.06
N SER A 207 20.17 -10.66 -20.31
CA SER A 207 20.48 -9.70 -21.37
C SER A 207 19.31 -8.73 -21.65
N GLU A 208 18.08 -9.24 -21.75
CA GLU A 208 16.89 -8.40 -21.95
C GLU A 208 16.59 -7.50 -20.74
N CYS A 209 16.80 -8.00 -19.52
CA CYS A 209 16.71 -7.20 -18.29
C CYS A 209 17.71 -6.04 -18.30
N GLN A 210 19.00 -6.33 -18.51
CA GLN A 210 20.06 -5.31 -18.47
C GLN A 210 19.96 -4.30 -19.62
N SER A 211 19.47 -4.71 -20.79
CA SER A 211 19.34 -3.80 -21.94
C SER A 211 18.12 -2.89 -21.90
N ARG A 212 17.02 -3.30 -21.23
CA ARG A 212 15.73 -2.59 -21.32
C ARG A 212 15.21 -1.99 -20.03
N LEU A 213 15.56 -2.56 -18.88
CA LEU A 213 14.95 -2.16 -17.60
C LEU A 213 15.65 -0.98 -16.89
N PRO A 214 16.96 -0.71 -17.05
CA PRO A 214 17.59 0.44 -16.38
C PRO A 214 16.90 1.77 -16.66
N THR A 215 16.41 1.99 -17.89
CA THR A 215 15.73 3.22 -18.29
C THR A 215 14.32 3.36 -17.72
N LEU A 216 13.78 2.32 -17.09
CA LEU A 216 12.45 2.30 -16.47
C LEU A 216 12.52 2.43 -14.95
N ILE A 217 13.60 1.91 -14.36
CA ILE A 217 13.81 1.88 -12.91
C ILE A 217 14.40 3.23 -12.47
N PRO A 218 13.81 3.91 -11.47
CA PRO A 218 14.33 5.18 -10.96
C PRO A 218 15.78 5.09 -10.49
N THR A 219 16.57 6.14 -10.69
CA THR A 219 17.94 6.22 -10.18
C THR A 219 17.99 5.99 -8.67
N GLY A 220 18.95 5.17 -8.22
CA GLY A 220 19.11 4.81 -6.81
C GLY A 220 18.19 3.67 -6.34
N VAL A 221 17.46 3.04 -7.27
CA VAL A 221 16.65 1.85 -6.99
C VAL A 221 17.25 0.65 -7.72
N ASP A 222 17.39 -0.45 -6.98
CA ASP A 222 17.76 -1.75 -7.53
C ASP A 222 16.54 -2.67 -7.52
N VAL A 223 16.30 -3.36 -8.63
CA VAL A 223 15.26 -4.39 -8.73
C VAL A 223 15.92 -5.75 -8.93
N ARG A 224 15.59 -6.70 -8.04
CA ARG A 224 16.10 -8.07 -8.10
C ARG A 224 15.07 -9.00 -8.74
N PHE A 225 15.47 -9.73 -9.77
CA PHE A 225 14.62 -10.66 -10.51
C PHE A 225 15.00 -12.09 -10.16
N ARG A 226 14.04 -12.85 -9.62
CA ARG A 226 14.16 -14.28 -9.32
C ARG A 226 13.28 -15.09 -10.25
N ARG A 227 13.82 -16.16 -10.80
CA ARG A 227 13.08 -17.07 -11.66
C ARG A 227 12.85 -18.41 -10.97
N TRP A 228 11.65 -18.92 -11.14
CA TRP A 228 11.17 -20.15 -10.53
C TRP A 228 10.76 -21.13 -11.61
N LYS A 229 10.76 -22.43 -11.29
CA LYS A 229 10.18 -23.45 -12.16
C LYS A 229 8.72 -23.10 -12.45
N ARG A 230 8.41 -22.79 -13.70
CA ARG A 230 7.13 -22.21 -14.12
C ARG A 230 5.92 -23.06 -13.71
N GLU A 231 6.08 -24.38 -13.67
CA GLU A 231 5.01 -25.33 -13.33
C GLU A 231 4.50 -25.15 -11.90
N GLN A 232 5.29 -24.51 -11.03
CA GLN A 232 4.93 -24.27 -9.63
C GLN A 232 4.35 -22.86 -9.42
N LEU A 233 4.45 -21.96 -10.41
CA LEU A 233 4.07 -20.55 -10.28
C LEU A 233 2.85 -20.24 -11.15
N HIS A 234 1.71 -19.97 -10.52
CA HIS A 234 0.44 -19.66 -11.21
C HIS A 234 -0.18 -18.32 -10.81
N ASN A 235 0.09 -17.87 -9.59
CA ASN A 235 -0.59 -16.72 -9.02
C ASN A 235 0.08 -15.40 -9.40
N ARG A 236 -0.71 -14.31 -9.41
CA ARG A 236 -0.20 -12.96 -9.63
C ARG A 236 -0.50 -12.08 -8.44
N PHE A 237 0.56 -11.57 -7.84
CA PHE A 237 0.48 -10.83 -6.60
C PHE A 237 1.37 -9.60 -6.65
N ILE A 238 0.95 -8.58 -5.91
CA ILE A 238 1.85 -7.56 -5.41
C ILE A 238 1.80 -7.69 -3.89
N LEU A 239 2.91 -8.14 -3.30
CA LEU A 239 3.05 -8.33 -1.87
C LEU A 239 3.97 -7.26 -1.30
N THR A 240 3.72 -6.87 -0.06
CA THR A 240 4.56 -5.92 0.65
C THR A 240 4.62 -6.25 2.14
N ASN A 241 5.51 -5.58 2.87
CA ASN A 241 5.59 -5.70 4.33
C ASN A 241 4.33 -5.20 5.07
N LEU A 242 3.40 -4.51 4.38
CA LEU A 242 2.16 -3.98 4.95
C LEU A 242 0.92 -4.80 4.57
N GLY A 243 1.02 -5.66 3.56
CA GLY A 243 -0.10 -6.38 2.97
C GLY A 243 0.08 -6.63 1.48
N GLY A 244 -0.90 -7.27 0.86
CA GLY A 244 -0.80 -7.73 -0.52
C GLY A 244 -2.10 -7.64 -1.28
N VAL A 245 -2.00 -7.69 -2.60
CA VAL A 245 -3.13 -7.73 -3.52
C VAL A 245 -2.96 -8.85 -4.54
N THR A 246 -4.08 -9.43 -4.94
CA THR A 246 -4.16 -10.41 -6.03
C THR A 246 -4.64 -9.72 -7.30
N PHE A 247 -4.12 -10.17 -8.44
CA PHE A 247 -4.60 -9.84 -9.78
C PHE A 247 -5.06 -11.15 -10.44
N GLN A 248 -6.25 -11.19 -11.03
CA GLN A 248 -6.75 -12.42 -11.64
C GLN A 248 -6.07 -12.73 -12.97
N HIS A 249 -5.88 -11.72 -13.82
CA HIS A 249 -5.38 -11.91 -15.18
C HIS A 249 -3.86 -11.77 -15.27
N GLY A 250 -3.28 -10.75 -14.63
CA GLY A 250 -1.84 -10.55 -14.66
C GLY A 250 -1.38 -9.17 -14.23
N LEU A 251 -0.07 -8.98 -14.14
CA LEU A 251 0.57 -7.69 -13.91
C LEU A 251 0.97 -7.02 -15.23
N ASP A 252 0.27 -7.29 -16.32
CA ASP A 252 0.57 -6.83 -17.68
C ASP A 252 -0.60 -6.06 -18.31
N GLU A 253 -0.29 -5.13 -19.20
CA GLU A 253 -1.33 -4.43 -19.96
C GLU A 253 -2.02 -5.38 -20.95
N ASN A 254 -3.32 -5.17 -21.14
CA ASN A 254 -4.00 -5.74 -22.29
C ASN A 254 -3.80 -4.83 -23.51
N GLN A 255 -3.05 -5.30 -24.50
CA GLN A 255 -2.88 -4.62 -25.79
C GLN A 255 -3.64 -5.33 -26.93
N GLN A 256 -4.38 -6.40 -26.63
CA GLN A 256 -5.10 -7.18 -27.64
C GLN A 256 -6.62 -7.01 -27.54
N ALA A 257 -7.28 -6.86 -28.68
CA ALA A 257 -8.74 -6.75 -28.79
C ALA A 257 -9.52 -7.97 -28.27
N ALA A 258 -8.86 -9.13 -28.13
CA ALA A 258 -9.48 -10.41 -27.74
C ALA A 258 -9.25 -10.80 -26.26
N GLY A 259 -8.54 -9.97 -25.48
CA GLY A 259 -8.33 -10.19 -24.04
C GLY A 259 -9.37 -9.48 -23.18
N SER A 260 -9.54 -9.92 -21.92
CA SER A 260 -10.27 -9.11 -20.94
C SER A 260 -9.54 -7.77 -20.79
N ASN A 261 -10.27 -6.67 -20.99
CA ASN A 261 -9.78 -5.30 -20.78
C ASN A 261 -9.77 -4.90 -19.31
N GLU A 262 -10.34 -5.75 -18.45
CA GLU A 262 -10.52 -5.50 -17.04
C GLU A 262 -9.88 -6.62 -16.21
N ASP A 263 -9.42 -6.28 -15.02
CA ASP A 263 -8.93 -7.24 -14.03
C ASP A 263 -9.59 -6.98 -12.67
N LEU A 264 -9.84 -8.06 -11.93
CA LEU A 264 -10.27 -7.99 -10.55
C LEU A 264 -9.04 -7.91 -9.66
N VAL A 265 -8.90 -6.80 -8.95
CA VAL A 265 -7.86 -6.60 -7.94
C VAL A 265 -8.48 -6.77 -6.56
N GLN A 266 -7.91 -7.62 -5.71
CA GLN A 266 -8.44 -7.89 -4.37
C GLN A 266 -7.36 -7.75 -3.29
N LEU A 267 -7.70 -7.11 -2.17
CA LEU A 267 -6.87 -7.08 -0.98
C LEU A 267 -6.82 -8.46 -0.32
N MET A 268 -5.62 -8.91 0.00
CA MET A 268 -5.39 -10.15 0.72
C MET A 268 -5.59 -9.95 2.22
N ASP A 269 -5.99 -11.02 2.92
CA ASP A 269 -5.89 -11.07 4.37
C ASP A 269 -4.42 -11.02 4.80
N ALA A 270 -4.17 -10.43 5.97
CA ALA A 270 -2.82 -10.17 6.45
C ALA A 270 -2.00 -11.45 6.61
N ASP A 271 -2.59 -12.48 7.24
CA ASP A 271 -1.92 -13.76 7.49
C ASP A 271 -1.62 -14.51 6.19
N VAL A 272 -2.54 -14.46 5.24
CA VAL A 272 -2.35 -15.05 3.90
C VAL A 272 -1.21 -14.33 3.17
N CYS A 273 -1.18 -12.99 3.20
CA CYS A 273 -0.10 -12.22 2.60
C CYS A 273 1.25 -12.56 3.22
N GLN A 274 1.34 -12.66 4.55
CA GLN A 274 2.57 -13.00 5.27
C GLN A 274 3.05 -14.41 4.90
N GLN A 275 2.15 -15.39 4.85
CA GLN A 275 2.48 -16.75 4.46
C GLN A 275 3.02 -16.80 3.03
N ILE A 276 2.34 -16.17 2.06
CA ILE A 276 2.83 -16.17 0.67
C ILE A 276 4.15 -15.41 0.55
N LEU A 277 4.33 -14.31 1.26
CA LEU A 277 5.62 -13.60 1.27
C LEU A 277 6.75 -14.50 1.79
N ALA A 278 6.50 -15.30 2.83
CA ALA A 278 7.45 -16.29 3.33
C ALA A 278 7.74 -17.41 2.33
N ASP A 279 6.74 -17.86 1.56
CA ASP A 279 6.92 -18.87 0.51
C ASP A 279 7.92 -18.43 -0.58
N PHE A 280 8.10 -17.12 -0.81
CA PHE A 280 9.02 -16.56 -1.81
C PHE A 280 10.32 -15.98 -1.25
N CYS A 281 10.24 -15.32 -0.08
CA CYS A 281 11.34 -14.53 0.49
C CYS A 281 11.85 -15.08 1.83
N GLY A 282 11.29 -16.19 2.32
CA GLY A 282 11.75 -16.86 3.53
C GLY A 282 13.12 -17.51 3.38
N ALA A 283 13.67 -17.99 4.49
CA ALA A 283 14.98 -18.67 4.52
C ALA A 283 14.99 -19.94 3.65
N GLU A 284 13.85 -20.64 3.59
CA GLU A 284 13.62 -21.79 2.73
C GLU A 284 12.42 -21.50 1.83
N PRO A 285 12.64 -20.95 0.62
CA PRO A 285 11.55 -20.70 -0.32
C PRO A 285 10.84 -22.00 -0.67
N ARG A 286 9.51 -21.93 -0.76
CA ARG A 286 8.66 -23.08 -1.12
C ARG A 286 8.90 -23.57 -2.55
N TYR A 287 9.22 -22.63 -3.43
CA TYR A 287 9.35 -22.88 -4.86
C TYR A 287 10.79 -23.25 -5.22
N THR A 288 10.94 -24.09 -6.24
CA THR A 288 12.25 -24.48 -6.76
C THR A 288 12.80 -23.36 -7.66
N PRO A 289 13.96 -22.76 -7.31
CA PRO A 289 14.61 -21.79 -8.19
C PRO A 289 14.92 -22.42 -9.54
N ALA A 290 14.63 -21.71 -10.63
CA ALA A 290 15.04 -22.16 -11.96
C ALA A 290 16.54 -21.97 -12.19
N ASP A 291 17.13 -21.00 -11.51
CA ASP A 291 18.54 -20.63 -11.61
C ASP A 291 19.13 -20.41 -10.21
N THR A 292 20.44 -20.62 -10.09
CA THR A 292 21.19 -20.28 -8.88
C THR A 292 21.41 -18.77 -8.72
N ASN A 293 21.40 -18.04 -9.83
CA ASN A 293 21.70 -16.61 -9.87
C ASN A 293 20.41 -15.76 -9.87
N VAL A 294 20.53 -14.55 -9.32
CA VAL A 294 19.49 -13.51 -9.32
C VAL A 294 19.97 -12.38 -10.22
N VAL A 295 19.12 -11.92 -11.14
CA VAL A 295 19.45 -10.77 -11.97
C VAL A 295 19.15 -9.51 -11.16
N THR A 296 20.15 -8.65 -10.95
CA THR A 296 19.95 -7.34 -10.32
C THR A 296 20.10 -6.25 -11.37
N VAL A 297 19.09 -5.40 -11.50
CA VAL A 297 19.10 -4.26 -12.42
C VAL A 297 19.09 -2.97 -11.62
N VAL A 298 20.10 -2.14 -11.85
CA VAL A 298 20.23 -0.81 -11.25
C VAL A 298 19.51 0.22 -12.11
N GLY A 299 18.70 1.06 -11.48
CA GLY A 299 17.96 2.11 -12.17
C GLY A 299 18.81 3.26 -12.68
N ALA A 300 18.46 3.72 -13.88
CA ALA A 300 19.08 4.85 -14.57
C ALA A 300 18.05 5.90 -15.02
N LYS A 301 16.76 5.73 -14.68
CA LYS A 301 15.71 6.69 -15.01
C LYS A 301 15.78 7.91 -14.07
N PRO A 302 16.03 9.12 -14.58
CA PRO A 302 15.98 10.34 -13.76
C PRO A 302 14.60 10.52 -13.12
N ALA A 303 14.58 11.11 -11.92
CA ALA A 303 13.36 11.44 -11.18
C ALA A 303 12.53 12.55 -11.84
#